data_AF-A0A5B2Z8A2-F1
#
_entry.id   AF-A0A5B2Z8A2-F1
#
_cell.length_a   1.000
_cell.length_b   1.000
_cell.length_c   1.000
_cell.angle_alpha   90.00
_cell.angle_beta   90.00
_cell.angle_gamma   90.00
#
_symmetry.space_group_name_H-M   'P 1'
#
loop_
_entity.id
_entity.type
_entity.pdbx_description
1 polymer ?
#
loop_
_entity_poly.entity_id
_entity_poly.type
_entity_poly.pdbx_seq_one_letter_code
_entity_poly.pdbx_strand_id
1 'polypeptide(L)'
;MKDLRALLIDCRIELRKLSRDFQKTELCERLDLAIQNLINAEMAPPRSSEPGAAPEKAQTVSQVALAWQTAARDLKFSDPAIHARLSEKVMRLLEAKTLVDPATEILQLEAEVGKLKQQLAAMEKSMQTLGVERDALLGALATAVPQLKDGGDRLAVGMARISWLKAAAEKGAGDAAAGAGPVKKKVPEPQDTVPGADLLEAVAAGAATLSKEQREWCVGEAMVVSGFQYTPVELLDKGDAAIARMILDARKQP
;
A
#
# COMPACT_ATOMS: atom_id res chain seq x y z
N MET A 1 26.38 42.92 -25.01
CA MET A 1 25.26 42.02 -24.69
C MET A 1 25.50 41.50 -23.29
N LYS A 2 24.51 41.51 -22.38
CA LYS A 2 24.71 41.00 -21.01
C LYS A 2 25.10 39.53 -21.10
N ASP A 3 26.12 39.13 -20.35
CA ASP A 3 26.52 37.74 -20.22
C ASP A 3 25.31 36.91 -19.76
N LEU A 4 25.05 35.79 -20.43
CA LEU A 4 23.89 34.93 -20.19
C LEU A 4 23.85 34.46 -18.73
N ARG A 5 25.02 34.23 -18.13
CA ARG A 5 25.15 33.90 -16.71
C ARG A 5 24.64 35.03 -15.82
N ALA A 6 25.06 36.27 -16.08
CA ALA A 6 24.61 37.43 -15.32
C ALA A 6 23.08 37.61 -15.44
N LEU A 7 22.52 37.38 -16.63
CA LEU A 7 21.08 37.45 -16.85
C LEU A 7 20.30 36.39 -16.06
N LEU A 8 20.78 35.14 -15.99
CA LEU A 8 20.13 34.08 -15.23
C LEU A 8 20.20 34.32 -13.71
N ILE A 9 21.30 34.91 -13.23
CA ILE A 9 21.43 35.32 -11.82
C ILE A 9 20.44 36.44 -11.50
N ASP A 10 20.31 37.44 -12.37
CA ASP A 10 19.33 38.53 -12.20
C ASP A 10 17.89 37.98 -12.22
N CYS A 11 17.57 37.08 -13.15
CA CYS A 11 16.27 36.40 -13.20
C CYS A 11 15.97 35.63 -11.91
N ARG A 12 16.96 34.92 -11.34
CA ARG A 12 16.81 34.19 -10.07
C ARG A 12 16.52 35.14 -8.90
N ILE A 13 17.18 36.31 -8.86
CA ILE A 13 16.98 37.32 -7.83
C ILE A 13 15.57 37.92 -7.90
N GLU A 14 15.10 38.26 -9.10
CA GLU A 14 13.76 38.82 -9.29
C GLU A 14 12.65 37.79 -9.00
N LEU A 15 12.82 36.53 -9.41
CA LEU A 15 11.84 35.47 -9.12
C LEU A 15 11.72 35.16 -7.62
N ARG A 16 12.81 35.31 -6.86
CA ARG A 16 12.77 35.22 -5.39
C ARG A 16 11.99 36.36 -4.74
N LYS A 17 11.99 37.56 -5.32
CA LYS A 17 11.20 38.70 -4.82
C LYS A 17 9.71 38.52 -5.09
N LEU A 18 9.37 37.94 -6.23
CA LEU A 18 7.98 37.76 -6.68
C LEU A 18 7.29 36.55 -6.04
N SER A 19 8.04 35.52 -5.62
CA SER A 19 7.48 34.31 -4.99
C SER A 19 8.25 33.91 -3.73
N ARG A 20 7.55 33.87 -2.59
CA ARG A 20 8.11 33.50 -1.27
C ARG A 20 8.59 32.06 -1.18
N ASP A 21 8.00 31.14 -1.95
CA ASP A 21 8.34 29.72 -1.98
C ASP A 21 9.13 29.32 -3.25
N PHE A 22 9.68 30.29 -3.99
CA PHE A 22 10.42 30.04 -5.23
C PHE A 22 11.51 28.96 -5.08
N GLN A 23 12.20 28.92 -3.94
CA GLN A 23 13.26 27.94 -3.65
C GLN A 23 12.77 26.48 -3.61
N LYS A 24 11.47 26.24 -3.42
CA LYS A 24 10.87 24.89 -3.42
C LYS A 24 10.33 24.48 -4.79
N THR A 25 10.46 25.33 -5.79
CA THR A 25 9.91 25.08 -7.14
C THR A 25 10.95 24.44 -8.04
N GLU A 26 10.49 23.55 -8.94
CA GLU A 26 11.34 22.95 -9.99
C GLU A 26 12.02 24.01 -10.88
N LEU A 27 11.42 25.20 -11.01
CA LEU A 27 12.01 26.29 -11.79
C LEU A 27 13.31 26.80 -11.16
N CYS A 28 13.41 26.84 -9.83
CA CYS A 28 14.64 27.21 -9.14
C CYS A 28 15.74 26.18 -9.38
N GLU A 29 15.40 24.88 -9.32
CA GLU A 29 16.35 23.79 -9.59
C GLU A 29 16.88 23.84 -11.04
N ARG A 30 16.00 24.08 -12.01
CA ARG A 30 16.38 24.20 -13.44
C ARG A 30 17.26 25.43 -13.69
N LEU A 31 16.97 26.56 -13.04
CA LEU A 31 17.80 27.77 -13.15
C LEU A 31 19.17 27.57 -12.51
N ASP A 32 19.24 26.95 -11.34
CA ASP A 32 20.50 26.68 -10.65
C ASP A 32 21.37 25.69 -11.45
N LEU A 33 20.77 24.66 -12.06
CA LEU A 33 21.45 23.74 -12.97
C LEU A 33 22.00 24.45 -14.22
N ALA A 34 21.23 25.36 -14.82
CA ALA A 34 21.66 26.12 -16.00
C ALA A 34 22.83 27.07 -15.69
N ILE A 35 22.82 27.72 -14.52
CA ILE A 35 23.92 28.56 -14.05
C ILE A 35 25.17 27.71 -13.83
N GLN A 36 25.04 26.54 -13.20
CA GLN A 36 26.16 25.62 -12.98
C GLN A 36 26.77 25.12 -14.30
N ASN A 37 25.93 24.79 -15.29
CA ASN A 37 26.38 24.35 -16.60
C ASN A 37 27.18 25.43 -17.34
N LEU A 38 26.78 26.71 -17.20
CA LEU A 38 27.52 27.83 -17.78
C LEU A 38 28.88 28.04 -17.10
N ILE A 39 28.94 27.91 -15.77
CA ILE A 39 30.21 27.96 -15.02
C ILE A 39 31.15 26.85 -15.50
N ASN A 40 30.63 25.63 -15.64
CA ASN A 40 31.41 24.49 -16.11
C ASN A 40 31.89 24.66 -17.57
N ALA A 41 31.06 25.29 -18.41
CA ALA A 41 31.42 25.59 -19.80
C ALA A 41 32.48 26.70 -19.91
N GLU A 42 32.47 27.67 -19.01
CA GLU A 42 33.43 28.78 -18.93
C GLU A 42 34.79 28.32 -18.37
N MET A 43 34.80 27.29 -17.52
CA MET A 43 36.02 26.65 -16.99
C MET A 43 36.64 25.60 -17.93
N ALA A 44 35.99 25.29 -19.06
CA ALA A 44 36.55 24.37 -20.05
C ALA A 44 37.70 25.06 -20.83
N PRO A 45 38.86 24.39 -21.02
CA PRO A 45 40.00 25.01 -21.69
C PRO A 45 39.66 25.42 -23.15
N PRO A 46 40.29 26.49 -23.67
CA PRO A 46 39.98 27.03 -24.98
C PRO A 46 40.33 26.02 -26.07
N ARG A 47 39.35 25.71 -26.94
CA ARG A 47 39.55 24.88 -28.13
C ARG A 47 40.45 25.64 -29.11
N SER A 48 41.71 25.23 -29.24
CA SER A 48 42.59 25.69 -30.30
C SER A 48 42.06 25.22 -31.65
N SER A 49 41.66 26.17 -32.49
CA SER A 49 41.33 25.97 -33.89
C SER A 49 42.62 25.92 -34.71
N GLU A 50 43.22 24.73 -34.82
CA GLU A 50 44.17 24.41 -35.89
C GLU A 50 43.56 23.34 -36.81
N PRO A 51 43.68 23.48 -38.15
CA PRO A 51 43.20 22.49 -39.10
C PRO A 51 44.21 21.34 -39.17
N GLY A 52 44.19 20.46 -38.16
CA GLY A 52 45.04 19.27 -38.12
C GLY A 52 44.63 18.39 -36.96
N ALA A 53 43.98 17.26 -37.28
CA ALA A 53 43.43 16.26 -36.36
C ALA A 53 42.38 16.80 -35.37
N ALA A 54 41.10 16.56 -35.70
CA ALA A 54 40.02 16.69 -34.74
C ALA A 54 40.38 15.87 -33.47
N PRO A 55 40.24 16.43 -32.25
CA PRO A 55 40.35 15.61 -31.05
C PRO A 55 39.24 14.56 -31.15
N GLU A 56 39.62 13.29 -31.22
CA GLU A 56 38.67 12.19 -31.20
C GLU A 56 37.78 12.40 -29.98
N LYS A 57 36.50 12.67 -30.23
CA LYS A 57 35.50 12.72 -29.16
C LYS A 57 35.51 11.34 -28.53
N ALA A 58 36.15 11.21 -27.37
CA ALA A 58 36.17 9.97 -26.62
C ALA A 58 34.72 9.50 -26.50
N GLN A 59 34.40 8.37 -27.11
CA GLN A 59 33.03 7.89 -27.12
C GLN A 59 32.63 7.56 -25.69
N THR A 60 31.43 7.98 -25.30
CA THR A 60 30.94 7.64 -23.98
C THR A 60 30.68 6.14 -23.89
N VAL A 61 30.75 5.58 -22.68
CA VAL A 61 30.44 4.15 -22.44
C VAL A 61 29.06 3.79 -23.00
N SER A 62 28.08 4.68 -22.88
CA SER A 62 26.73 4.51 -23.42
C SER A 62 26.71 4.45 -24.95
N GLN A 63 27.47 5.32 -25.63
CA GLN A 63 27.57 5.31 -27.09
C GLN A 63 28.24 4.02 -27.60
N VAL A 64 29.32 3.58 -26.94
CA VAL A 64 30.00 2.32 -27.27
C VAL A 64 29.07 1.13 -27.05
N ALA A 65 28.33 1.10 -25.94
CA ALA A 65 27.38 0.03 -25.64
C ALA A 65 26.26 -0.05 -26.69
N LEU A 66 25.69 1.09 -27.10
CA LEU A 66 24.65 1.15 -28.11
C LEU A 66 25.16 0.67 -29.48
N ALA A 67 26.38 1.09 -29.86
CA ALA A 67 27.02 0.64 -31.10
C ALA A 67 27.24 -0.88 -31.09
N TRP A 68 27.73 -1.44 -29.97
CA TRP A 68 27.88 -2.89 -29.81
C TRP A 68 26.55 -3.64 -29.86
N GLN A 69 25.49 -3.13 -29.24
CA GLN A 69 24.15 -3.72 -29.31
C GLN A 69 23.61 -3.73 -30.74
N THR A 70 23.84 -2.65 -31.50
CA THR A 70 23.40 -2.53 -32.88
C THR A 70 24.17 -3.50 -33.78
N ALA A 71 25.50 -3.54 -33.66
CA ALA A 71 26.34 -4.48 -34.39
C ALA A 71 26.02 -5.93 -34.06
N ALA A 72 25.76 -6.26 -32.78
CA ALA A 72 25.37 -7.60 -32.38
C ALA A 72 24.00 -8.01 -32.94
N ARG A 73 23.03 -7.09 -33.01
CA ARG A 73 21.74 -7.35 -33.68
C ARG A 73 21.91 -7.63 -35.16
N ASP A 74 22.71 -6.84 -35.86
CA ASP A 74 22.97 -7.06 -37.29
C ASP A 74 23.68 -8.41 -37.51
N LEU A 75 24.69 -8.70 -36.70
CA LEU A 75 25.43 -9.97 -36.71
C LEU A 75 24.52 -11.20 -36.49
N LYS A 76 23.46 -11.06 -35.69
CA LYS A 76 22.47 -12.13 -35.48
C LYS A 76 21.81 -12.58 -36.80
N PHE A 77 21.64 -11.66 -37.74
CA PHE A 77 21.00 -11.92 -39.04
C PHE A 77 22.01 -12.16 -40.16
N SER A 78 23.15 -11.46 -40.15
CA SER A 78 24.18 -11.62 -41.18
C SER A 78 25.07 -12.85 -40.97
N ASP A 79 25.55 -13.10 -39.75
CA ASP A 79 26.44 -14.22 -39.41
C ASP A 79 26.04 -14.92 -38.08
N PRO A 80 25.00 -15.77 -38.09
CA PRO A 80 24.44 -16.38 -36.88
C PRO A 80 25.46 -17.21 -36.06
N ALA A 81 26.42 -17.86 -36.73
CA ALA A 81 27.45 -18.67 -36.06
C ALA A 81 28.42 -17.82 -35.23
N ILE A 82 28.78 -16.63 -35.71
CA ILE A 82 29.66 -15.71 -34.97
C ILE A 82 28.87 -15.11 -33.80
N HIS A 83 27.62 -14.72 -34.03
CA HIS A 83 26.74 -14.24 -32.96
C HIS A 83 26.58 -15.27 -31.82
N ALA A 84 26.44 -16.57 -32.15
CA ALA A 84 26.33 -17.64 -31.14
C ALA A 84 27.60 -17.75 -30.28
N ARG A 85 28.79 -17.76 -30.90
CA ARG A 85 30.07 -17.78 -30.18
C ARG A 85 30.28 -16.54 -29.32
N LEU A 86 29.90 -15.36 -29.83
CA LEU A 86 29.95 -14.11 -29.08
C LEU A 86 29.03 -14.19 -27.86
N SER A 87 27.81 -14.70 -28.05
CA SER A 87 26.81 -14.88 -26.99
C SER A 87 27.30 -15.84 -25.90
N GLU A 88 27.93 -16.97 -26.25
CA GLU A 88 28.57 -17.87 -25.28
C GLU A 88 29.67 -17.18 -24.47
N LYS A 89 30.51 -16.37 -25.13
CA LYS A 89 31.57 -15.62 -24.47
C LYS A 89 30.99 -14.57 -23.51
N VAL A 90 29.94 -13.86 -23.91
CA VAL A 90 29.21 -12.90 -23.06
C VAL A 90 28.60 -13.59 -21.86
N MET A 91 27.91 -14.72 -22.05
CA MET A 91 27.36 -15.53 -20.95
C MET A 91 28.44 -15.96 -19.95
N ARG A 92 29.61 -16.40 -20.44
CA ARG A 92 30.75 -16.75 -19.58
C ARG A 92 31.29 -15.56 -18.80
N LEU A 93 31.41 -14.38 -19.42
CA LEU A 93 31.90 -13.16 -18.76
C LEU A 93 30.93 -12.62 -17.71
N LEU A 94 29.62 -12.79 -17.93
CA LEU A 94 28.58 -12.37 -16.99
C LEU A 94 28.24 -13.45 -15.95
N GLU A 95 28.89 -14.62 -16.01
CA GLU A 95 28.56 -15.80 -15.20
C GLU A 95 27.07 -16.21 -15.30
N ALA A 96 26.45 -15.91 -16.44
CA ALA A 96 25.04 -16.14 -16.70
C ALA A 96 24.84 -17.43 -17.51
N LYS A 97 23.87 -18.25 -17.12
CA LYS A 97 23.50 -19.47 -17.86
C LYS A 97 22.67 -19.20 -19.11
N THR A 98 21.93 -18.09 -19.11
CA THR A 98 21.02 -17.69 -20.19
C THR A 98 20.98 -16.17 -20.25
N LEU A 99 20.90 -15.62 -21.46
CA LEU A 99 20.61 -14.20 -21.66
C LEU A 99 19.11 -14.07 -21.92
N VAL A 100 18.44 -13.26 -21.10
CA VAL A 100 17.04 -12.90 -21.35
C VAL A 100 17.01 -11.96 -22.54
N ASP A 101 16.07 -12.18 -23.46
CA ASP A 101 15.85 -11.26 -24.55
C ASP A 101 15.29 -9.93 -24.00
N PRO A 102 15.94 -8.79 -24.23
CA PRO A 102 15.53 -7.51 -23.65
C PRO A 102 14.10 -7.10 -24.04
N ALA A 103 13.59 -7.53 -25.21
CA ALA A 103 12.20 -7.25 -25.56
C ALA A 103 11.22 -8.04 -24.69
N THR A 104 11.57 -9.28 -24.33
CA THR A 104 10.78 -10.11 -23.40
C THR A 104 10.81 -9.53 -21.99
N GLU A 105 11.97 -9.06 -21.53
CA GLU A 105 12.12 -8.39 -20.22
C GLU A 105 11.29 -7.10 -20.15
N ILE A 106 11.34 -6.26 -21.19
CA ILE A 106 10.53 -5.03 -21.26
C ILE A 106 9.03 -5.38 -21.16
N LEU A 107 8.55 -6.36 -21.92
CA LEU A 107 7.14 -6.77 -21.86
C LEU A 107 6.72 -7.28 -20.46
N GLN A 108 7.60 -8.03 -19.79
CA GLN A 108 7.35 -8.50 -18.42
C GLN A 108 7.29 -7.34 -17.44
N LEU A 109 8.26 -6.42 -17.50
CA LEU A 109 8.31 -5.24 -16.64
C LEU A 109 7.11 -4.31 -16.89
N GLU A 110 6.69 -4.12 -18.14
CA GLU A 110 5.49 -3.37 -18.48
C GLU A 110 4.22 -4.01 -17.88
N ALA A 111 4.12 -5.34 -17.92
CA ALA A 111 3.01 -6.06 -17.31
C ALA A 111 3.02 -5.94 -15.78
N GLU A 112 4.19 -6.03 -15.15
CA GLU A 112 4.36 -5.84 -13.70
C GLU A 112 4.00 -4.41 -13.27
N VAL A 113 4.48 -3.40 -13.99
CA VAL A 113 4.12 -2.00 -13.76
C VAL A 113 2.62 -1.79 -13.94
N GLY A 114 2.01 -2.41 -14.96
CA GLY A 114 0.57 -2.39 -15.17
C GLY A 114 -0.20 -2.95 -13.97
N LYS A 115 0.24 -4.11 -13.46
CA LYS A 115 -0.35 -4.75 -12.28
C LYS A 115 -0.21 -3.89 -11.03
N LEU A 116 0.97 -3.33 -10.78
CA LEU A 116 1.21 -2.45 -9.62
C LEU A 116 0.35 -1.19 -9.68
N LYS A 117 0.21 -0.58 -10.86
CA LYS A 117 -0.67 0.58 -11.05
C LYS A 117 -2.14 0.23 -10.76
N GLN A 118 -2.60 -0.94 -11.20
CA GLN A 118 -3.95 -1.41 -10.89
C GLN A 118 -4.16 -1.65 -9.40
N GLN A 119 -3.16 -2.23 -8.71
CA GLN A 119 -3.21 -2.42 -7.26
C GLN A 119 -3.25 -1.10 -6.50
N LEU A 120 -2.45 -0.10 -6.90
CA LEU A 120 -2.49 1.24 -6.32
C LEU A 120 -3.84 1.91 -6.52
N ALA A 121 -4.40 1.86 -7.73
CA ALA A 121 -5.72 2.42 -8.00
C ALA A 121 -6.84 1.73 -7.19
N ALA A 122 -6.76 0.41 -7.01
CA ALA A 122 -7.69 -0.34 -6.17
C ALA A 122 -7.57 0.04 -4.69
N MET A 123 -6.33 0.17 -4.19
CA MET A 123 -6.06 0.59 -2.82
C MET A 123 -6.55 2.01 -2.57
N GLU A 124 -6.30 2.95 -3.48
CA GLU A 124 -6.79 4.33 -3.39
C GLU A 124 -8.33 4.37 -3.34
N LYS A 125 -8.99 3.59 -4.20
CA LYS A 125 -10.46 3.47 -4.17
C LYS A 125 -10.95 2.93 -2.83
N SER A 126 -10.31 1.91 -2.26
CA SER A 126 -10.67 1.39 -0.93
C SER A 126 -10.46 2.42 0.18
N MET A 127 -9.39 3.22 0.12
CA MET A 127 -9.13 4.28 1.09
C MET A 127 -10.19 5.39 1.01
N GLN A 128 -10.61 5.74 -0.20
CA GLN A 128 -11.69 6.70 -0.42
C GLN A 128 -13.02 6.18 0.13
N THR A 129 -13.37 4.92 -0.15
CA THR A 129 -14.59 4.29 0.40
C THR A 129 -14.57 4.29 1.93
N LEU A 130 -13.46 3.87 2.55
CA LEU A 130 -13.30 3.88 4.00
C LEU A 130 -13.40 5.31 4.57
N GLY A 131 -12.86 6.30 3.86
CA GLY A 131 -12.95 7.71 4.23
C GLY A 131 -14.40 8.21 4.25
N VAL A 132 -15.21 7.84 3.25
CA VAL A 132 -16.64 8.17 3.18
C VAL A 132 -17.43 7.49 4.30
N GLU A 133 -17.19 6.20 4.53
CA GLU A 133 -17.84 5.45 5.63
C GLU A 133 -17.51 6.06 6.99
N ARG A 134 -16.24 6.38 7.23
CA ARG A 134 -15.79 7.07 8.45
C ARG A 134 -16.51 8.41 8.62
N ASP A 135 -16.57 9.24 7.57
CA ASP A 135 -17.18 10.56 7.66
C ASP A 135 -18.69 10.47 7.89
N ALA A 136 -19.36 9.48 7.29
CA ALA A 136 -20.77 9.19 7.54
C ALA A 136 -21.02 8.77 9.01
N LEU A 137 -20.19 7.90 9.57
CA LEU A 137 -20.27 7.50 10.98
C LEU A 137 -20.03 8.67 11.94
N LEU A 138 -19.02 9.49 11.68
CA LEU A 138 -18.73 10.68 12.49
C LEU A 138 -19.87 11.70 12.41
N GLY A 139 -20.48 11.87 11.24
CA GLY A 139 -21.68 12.70 11.05
C GLY A 139 -22.88 12.17 11.86
N ALA A 140 -23.15 10.86 11.79
CA ALA A 140 -24.21 10.24 12.57
C ALA A 140 -24.01 10.40 14.08
N LEU A 141 -22.76 10.25 14.56
CA LEU A 141 -22.41 10.51 15.96
C LEU A 141 -22.64 11.97 16.34
N ALA A 142 -22.29 12.92 15.46
CA ALA A 142 -22.53 14.34 15.69
C ALA A 142 -24.02 14.67 15.82
N THR A 143 -24.87 14.05 14.98
CA THR A 143 -26.33 14.17 15.09
C THR A 143 -26.88 13.56 16.38
N ALA A 144 -26.34 12.42 16.81
CA ALA A 144 -26.77 11.75 18.05
C ALA A 144 -26.35 12.51 19.32
N VAL A 145 -25.22 13.21 19.30
CA VAL A 145 -24.69 13.96 20.44
C VAL A 145 -24.28 15.39 20.03
N PRO A 146 -25.27 16.28 19.79
CA PRO A 146 -25.01 17.66 19.40
C PRO A 146 -24.44 18.52 20.55
N GLN A 147 -24.50 18.03 21.79
CA GLN A 147 -24.04 18.76 22.99
C GLN A 147 -22.51 18.85 23.07
N LEU A 148 -21.79 17.94 22.40
CA LEU A 148 -20.34 17.96 22.30
C LEU A 148 -19.92 18.85 21.12
N LYS A 149 -19.07 19.84 21.41
CA LYS A 149 -18.53 20.76 20.40
C LYS A 149 -17.61 20.03 19.43
N ASP A 150 -17.75 20.32 18.14
CA ASP A 150 -16.80 19.92 17.10
C ASP A 150 -15.54 20.78 17.17
N GLY A 151 -14.59 20.40 18.02
CA GLY A 151 -13.30 21.07 18.14
C GLY A 151 -12.14 20.09 18.08
N GLY A 152 -11.18 20.32 17.18
CA GLY A 152 -9.96 19.54 17.08
C GLY A 152 -10.07 18.29 16.21
N ASP A 153 -9.36 17.23 16.57
CA ASP A 153 -9.33 15.97 15.83
C ASP A 153 -10.71 15.30 15.81
N ARG A 154 -11.24 15.05 14.61
CA ARG A 154 -12.57 14.49 14.39
C ARG A 154 -12.72 13.09 14.97
N LEU A 155 -11.65 12.28 14.98
CA LEU A 155 -11.68 10.96 15.59
C LEU A 155 -11.78 11.04 17.11
N ALA A 156 -10.98 11.91 17.74
CA ALA A 156 -11.07 12.17 19.17
C ALA A 156 -12.46 12.68 19.59
N VAL A 157 -13.05 13.60 18.82
CA VAL A 157 -14.43 14.07 19.05
C VAL A 157 -15.44 12.93 18.90
N GLY A 158 -15.31 12.09 17.86
CA GLY A 158 -16.15 10.91 17.66
C GLY A 158 -16.08 9.94 18.86
N MET A 159 -14.88 9.66 19.36
CA MET A 159 -14.68 8.82 20.54
C MET A 159 -15.27 9.44 21.82
N ALA A 160 -15.17 10.76 21.99
CA ALA A 160 -15.81 11.48 23.09
C ALA A 160 -17.36 11.42 23.01
N ARG A 161 -17.92 11.43 21.80
CA ARG A 161 -19.37 11.24 21.60
C ARG A 161 -19.81 9.83 21.94
N ILE A 162 -19.03 8.82 21.56
CA ILE A 162 -19.29 7.42 21.94
C ILE A 162 -19.25 7.24 23.46
N SER A 163 -18.25 7.81 24.14
CA SER A 163 -18.17 7.72 25.61
C SER A 163 -19.33 8.44 26.29
N TRP A 164 -19.76 9.58 25.75
CA TRP A 164 -20.94 10.29 26.23
C TRP A 164 -22.22 9.46 26.09
N LEU A 165 -22.44 8.81 24.93
CA LEU A 165 -23.60 7.93 24.71
C LEU A 165 -23.60 6.75 25.69
N LYS A 166 -22.43 6.16 25.97
CA LYS A 166 -22.30 5.08 26.97
C LYS A 166 -22.69 5.57 28.37
N ALA A 167 -22.15 6.70 28.81
CA ALA A 167 -22.47 7.28 30.11
C ALA A 167 -23.96 7.68 30.23
N ALA A 168 -24.56 8.19 29.14
CA ALA A 168 -25.98 8.51 29.08
C ALA A 168 -26.85 7.24 29.17
N ALA A 169 -26.47 6.16 28.50
CA ALA A 169 -27.15 4.87 28.58
C ALA A 169 -27.07 4.23 29.99
N GLU A 170 -25.93 4.39 30.67
CA GLU A 170 -25.74 3.94 32.07
C GLU A 170 -26.58 4.77 33.05
N LYS A 171 -26.75 6.08 32.82
CA LYS A 171 -27.64 6.93 33.63
C LYS A 171 -29.12 6.66 33.37
N GLY A 172 -29.51 6.50 32.10
CA GLY A 172 -30.89 6.15 31.71
C GLY A 172 -31.29 4.73 32.15
N ALA A 173 -30.32 3.86 32.41
CA ALA A 173 -30.55 2.55 33.03
C ALA A 173 -30.94 2.62 34.52
N GLY A 174 -30.69 3.75 35.21
CA GLY A 174 -31.04 3.96 36.61
C GLY A 174 -32.50 4.39 36.83
N ASP A 175 -33.09 5.11 35.87
CA ASP A 175 -34.47 5.63 35.97
C ASP A 175 -35.54 4.74 35.31
N ALA A 176 -35.13 3.69 34.59
CA ALA A 176 -36.04 2.76 33.90
C ALA A 176 -36.27 1.43 34.65
N ALA A 177 -36.18 1.44 35.99
CA ALA A 177 -36.50 0.27 36.84
C ALA A 177 -37.99 0.19 37.22
N ALA A 178 -38.88 0.72 36.38
CA ALA A 178 -40.33 0.54 36.52
C ALA A 178 -40.95 0.22 35.14
N GLY A 179 -40.95 -1.07 34.79
CA GLY A 179 -41.83 -1.61 33.74
C GLY A 179 -41.12 -2.12 32.49
N ALA A 180 -40.97 -3.45 32.43
CA ALA A 180 -40.85 -4.31 31.25
C ALA A 180 -39.76 -3.97 30.18
N GLY A 181 -38.82 -4.91 29.98
CA GLY A 181 -37.71 -4.81 29.01
C GLY A 181 -38.13 -4.65 27.54
N PRO A 182 -37.16 -4.39 26.62
CA PRO A 182 -36.24 -5.44 26.20
C PRO A 182 -34.75 -5.05 26.04
N VAL A 183 -33.91 -6.05 26.33
CA VAL A 183 -32.56 -6.39 25.81
C VAL A 183 -31.60 -5.22 25.48
N LYS A 184 -30.77 -4.87 26.45
CA LYS A 184 -29.51 -4.14 26.24
C LYS A 184 -28.51 -5.07 25.53
N LYS A 185 -28.03 -4.71 24.34
CA LYS A 185 -26.77 -5.27 23.80
C LYS A 185 -25.62 -4.74 24.66
N LYS A 186 -25.23 -5.54 25.66
CA LYS A 186 -24.05 -5.34 26.49
C LYS A 186 -22.81 -5.34 25.57
N VAL A 187 -21.86 -4.43 25.80
CA VAL A 187 -20.52 -4.56 25.21
C VAL A 187 -19.96 -5.88 25.76
N PRO A 188 -19.60 -6.86 24.91
CA PRO A 188 -19.21 -8.18 25.39
C PRO A 188 -17.99 -8.06 26.28
N GLU A 189 -18.10 -8.45 27.55
CA GLU A 189 -16.94 -8.71 28.39
C GLU A 189 -16.18 -9.92 27.79
N PRO A 190 -14.88 -10.14 28.06
CA PRO A 190 -14.14 -11.30 27.54
C PRO A 190 -14.75 -12.66 27.92
N GLN A 191 -15.70 -12.68 28.86
CA GLN A 191 -16.49 -13.86 29.24
C GLN A 191 -17.71 -14.07 28.32
N ASP A 192 -18.18 -13.05 27.61
CA ASP A 192 -19.32 -13.13 26.68
C ASP A 192 -18.93 -13.72 25.30
N THR A 193 -17.63 -13.73 24.99
CA THR A 193 -17.06 -14.34 23.77
C THR A 193 -16.89 -15.86 23.86
N VAL A 194 -16.86 -16.42 25.08
CA VAL A 194 -16.75 -17.87 25.32
C VAL A 194 -18.14 -18.44 25.65
N PRO A 195 -18.74 -19.26 24.76
CA PRO A 195 -20.03 -19.88 25.04
C PRO A 195 -19.98 -20.83 26.24
N GLY A 196 -20.89 -20.60 27.19
CA GLY A 196 -21.15 -21.54 28.29
C GLY A 196 -21.70 -22.89 27.80
N ALA A 197 -21.65 -23.91 28.66
CA ALA A 197 -22.13 -25.25 28.34
C ALA A 197 -23.60 -25.26 27.90
N ASP A 198 -24.46 -24.54 28.63
CA ASP A 198 -25.90 -24.45 28.34
C ASP A 198 -26.19 -23.86 26.95
N LEU A 199 -25.40 -22.86 26.53
CA LEU A 199 -25.54 -22.24 25.20
C LEU A 199 -25.09 -23.19 24.10
N LEU A 200 -23.99 -23.91 24.30
CA LEU A 200 -23.52 -24.92 23.35
C LEU A 200 -24.53 -26.07 23.22
N GLU A 201 -25.16 -26.50 24.31
CA GLU A 201 -26.21 -27.53 24.28
C GLU A 201 -27.44 -27.05 23.50
N ALA A 202 -27.88 -25.81 23.73
CA ALA A 202 -28.99 -25.21 22.99
C ALA A 202 -28.68 -25.05 21.49
N VAL A 203 -27.45 -24.67 21.12
CA VAL A 203 -27.01 -24.55 19.72
C VAL A 203 -26.88 -25.93 19.07
N ALA A 204 -26.34 -26.92 19.77
CA ALA A 204 -26.26 -28.31 19.31
C ALA A 204 -27.64 -28.94 19.06
N ALA A 205 -28.66 -28.52 19.83
CA ALA A 205 -30.05 -28.90 19.63
C ALA A 205 -30.77 -28.06 18.55
N GLY A 206 -30.12 -27.04 17.98
CA GLY A 206 -30.72 -26.12 17.02
C GLY A 206 -31.73 -25.13 17.65
N ALA A 207 -31.78 -25.04 18.98
CA ALA A 207 -32.69 -24.18 19.73
C ALA A 207 -32.15 -22.75 19.94
N ALA A 208 -30.85 -22.52 19.67
CA ALA A 208 -30.20 -21.22 19.78
C ALA A 208 -29.17 -21.01 18.65
N THR A 209 -28.78 -19.76 18.43
CA THR A 209 -27.77 -19.36 17.43
C THR A 209 -26.61 -18.63 18.12
N LEU A 210 -25.39 -18.91 17.67
CA LEU A 210 -24.18 -18.22 18.17
C LEU A 210 -24.11 -16.78 17.65
N SER A 211 -23.55 -15.87 18.44
CA SER A 211 -23.07 -14.59 17.93
C SER A 211 -21.89 -14.78 16.96
N LYS A 212 -21.52 -13.74 16.23
CA LYS A 212 -20.36 -13.80 15.30
C LYS A 212 -19.07 -14.11 16.06
N GLU A 213 -18.86 -13.43 17.18
CA GLU A 213 -17.67 -13.58 18.04
C GLU A 213 -17.63 -14.95 18.71
N GLN A 214 -18.78 -15.44 19.16
CA GLN A 214 -18.93 -16.79 19.72
C GLN A 214 -18.69 -17.88 18.69
N ARG A 215 -19.12 -17.66 17.43
CA ARG A 215 -18.85 -18.57 16.32
C ARG A 215 -17.36 -18.61 16.00
N GLU A 216 -16.70 -17.46 15.92
CA GLU A 216 -15.25 -17.39 15.68
C GLU A 216 -14.46 -18.13 16.78
N TRP A 217 -14.87 -17.97 18.04
CA TRP A 217 -14.30 -18.73 19.15
C TRP A 217 -14.55 -20.24 19.02
N CYS A 218 -15.80 -20.65 18.77
CA CYS A 218 -16.17 -22.06 18.60
C CYS A 218 -15.46 -22.74 17.43
N VAL A 219 -15.22 -22.02 16.32
CA VAL A 219 -14.44 -22.55 15.20
C VAL A 219 -13.01 -22.81 15.63
N GLY A 220 -12.37 -21.86 16.32
CA GLY A 220 -11.02 -22.04 16.85
C GLY A 220 -10.91 -23.23 17.81
N GLU A 221 -11.85 -23.35 18.75
CA GLU A 221 -11.88 -24.45 19.71
C GLU A 221 -12.12 -25.81 19.03
N ALA A 222 -13.04 -25.87 18.06
CA ALA A 222 -13.30 -27.09 17.30
C ALA A 222 -12.11 -27.52 16.44
N MET A 223 -11.29 -26.57 15.94
CA MET A 223 -10.03 -26.91 15.27
C MET A 223 -9.05 -27.57 16.24
N VAL A 224 -8.91 -27.03 17.45
CA VAL A 224 -8.01 -27.60 18.48
C VAL A 224 -8.47 -29.00 18.87
N VAL A 225 -9.75 -29.15 19.19
CA VAL A 225 -10.36 -30.42 19.60
C VAL A 225 -10.31 -31.49 18.51
N SER A 226 -10.47 -31.11 17.25
CA SER A 226 -10.34 -32.02 16.10
C SER A 226 -8.90 -32.29 15.69
N GLY A 227 -7.90 -31.76 16.41
CA GLY A 227 -6.49 -31.92 16.08
C GLY A 227 -6.13 -31.31 14.71
N PHE A 228 -6.79 -30.21 14.34
CA PHE A 228 -6.64 -29.53 13.04
C PHE A 228 -7.01 -30.39 11.83
N GLN A 229 -7.84 -31.41 12.00
CA GLN A 229 -8.35 -32.22 10.88
C GLN A 229 -9.27 -31.44 9.94
N TYR A 230 -9.86 -30.34 10.42
CA TYR A 230 -10.75 -29.48 9.63
C TYR A 230 -10.21 -28.05 9.58
N THR A 231 -10.35 -27.43 8.41
CA THR A 231 -10.09 -26.01 8.21
C THR A 231 -11.27 -25.16 8.73
N PRO A 232 -11.06 -23.86 9.02
CA PRO A 232 -12.15 -22.97 9.45
C PRO A 232 -13.35 -22.95 8.49
N VAL A 233 -13.09 -23.01 7.18
CA VAL A 233 -14.14 -22.98 6.15
C VAL A 233 -14.97 -24.26 6.20
N GLU A 234 -14.32 -25.42 6.29
CA GLU A 234 -15.01 -26.72 6.38
C GLU A 234 -15.84 -26.85 7.67
N LEU A 235 -15.41 -26.21 8.77
CA LEU A 235 -16.19 -26.16 10.00
C LEU A 235 -17.43 -25.28 9.85
N LEU A 236 -17.30 -24.11 9.22
CA LEU A 236 -18.42 -23.21 8.95
C LEU A 236 -19.46 -23.87 8.02
N ASP A 237 -19.02 -24.64 7.02
CA ASP A 237 -19.91 -25.38 6.12
C ASP A 237 -20.70 -26.49 6.83
N LYS A 238 -20.12 -27.10 7.88
CA LYS A 238 -20.82 -28.07 8.74
C LYS A 238 -21.87 -27.43 9.65
N GLY A 239 -21.75 -26.13 9.89
CA GLY A 239 -22.71 -25.32 10.64
C GLY A 239 -22.53 -25.34 12.16
N ASP A 240 -23.10 -24.33 12.81
CA ASP A 240 -22.94 -24.04 14.24
C ASP A 240 -23.34 -25.21 15.16
N ALA A 241 -24.39 -25.95 14.80
CA ALA A 241 -24.87 -27.10 15.59
C ALA A 241 -23.85 -28.26 15.61
N ALA A 242 -23.16 -28.50 14.49
CA ALA A 242 -22.14 -29.55 14.41
C ALA A 242 -20.89 -29.17 15.20
N ILE A 243 -20.47 -27.89 15.10
CA ILE A 243 -19.34 -27.34 15.85
C ILE A 243 -19.61 -27.42 17.37
N ALA A 244 -20.79 -27.02 17.82
CA ALA A 244 -21.15 -27.07 19.24
C ALA A 244 -21.13 -28.50 19.82
N ARG A 245 -21.59 -29.50 19.05
CA ARG A 245 -21.51 -30.92 19.46
C ARG A 245 -20.07 -31.39 19.61
N MET A 246 -19.19 -31.07 18.65
CA MET A 246 -17.77 -31.45 18.74
C MET A 246 -17.11 -30.93 20.02
N ILE A 247 -17.39 -29.67 20.40
CA ILE A 247 -16.84 -29.07 21.63
C ILE A 247 -17.42 -29.74 22.87
N LEU A 248 -18.73 -30.02 22.91
CA LEU A 248 -19.37 -30.70 24.04
C LEU A 248 -18.88 -32.14 24.23
N ASP A 249 -18.70 -32.87 23.13
CA ASP A 249 -18.21 -34.26 23.18
C ASP A 249 -16.78 -34.33 23.69
N ALA A 250 -15.94 -33.37 23.29
CA ALA A 250 -14.58 -33.25 23.81
C ALA A 250 -14.53 -32.90 25.30
N ARG A 251 -15.43 -32.05 25.79
CA ARG A 251 -15.52 -31.72 27.23
C ARG A 251 -16.00 -32.89 28.09
N LYS A 252 -16.59 -33.93 27.48
CA LYS A 252 -17.06 -35.15 28.16
C LYS A 252 -15.99 -36.24 28.20
N GLN A 253 -14.94 -36.15 27.38
CA GLN A 253 -13.81 -37.07 27.40
C GLN A 253 -12.71 -36.46 28.29
N PRO A 254 -12.34 -37.10 29.41
CA PRO A 254 -11.31 -36.57 30.32
C PRO A 254 -9.91 -36.59 29.71
#